data_AF-A0A7W1YDK9-F1
#
_entry.id   AF-A0A7W1YDK9-F1
#
_cell.length_a   1.000
_cell.length_b   1.000
_cell.length_c   1.000
_cell.angle_alpha   90.00
_cell.angle_beta   90.00
_cell.angle_gamma   90.00
#
_symmetry.space_group_name_H-M   'P 1'
#
loop_
_entity.id
_entity.type
_entity.pdbx_description
1 polymer ?
#
loop_
_entity_poly.entity_id
_entity_poly.type
_entity_poly.pdbx_seq_one_letter_code
_entity_poly.pdbx_strand_id
1 'polypeptide(L)'
;MNSIKILATLLLAFLISTPSLASAQRFIRAPIYSGGNPVQDVATGDFNSDGNPDLAFVSNASPAVITIHLGMGDGKFNQGQQITLSSVAIRIIAGDWNNDGVLDLAAALFSNGSNSAAILLGNGDGTFIFQQSYDIGTSGGLTSGDVNGDGIADLVSGVDVLLGLGNGKSGQPIPYDVAFGPLGSVVLTDVNRDGKQDIVGVSGDSFSGLSMLNVLLGNADGTFGTDTLYQTARNGFNLVTSDFNQDGVPDVAVSGEVVSVYLGRGDGAFQSQVTYASSPYGGAPTAMAGADLNKDGKIDLLTLDYFENVAAVLLGNANGTFKGPSLFGTGPCPKASAVADFNKDGNLDAAVAGTCDSNFVELIGDGTGKFTTRRDFSGGNIASYTSVAAGYLDADKNLDLAVLASSNLLLFPGNKNGAFRLGSTYSIQGKGSSWVAIADLNADGKNDVVTADSSSNTVSVFLGNGNGTLQTPDTYATGKGPAFVTAVDVNGDGKLDLLTANTTANSFSLLLASGSGYSAHMDYTVAFSRQLAFGDFNRDGELDLISAGKDGSAQVFLGKGDGTFSAAVTLNVGPTSASVAVGDLNNDGKLDLALTNNKSALIYT
;
A
#
# COMPACT_ATOMS: atom_id res chain seq x y z
N MET A 1 -1.28 -72.14 -34.48
CA MET A 1 -1.18 -71.25 -33.31
C MET A 1 -2.07 -70.06 -33.63
N ASN A 2 -3.36 -70.05 -33.28
CA ASN A 2 -4.00 -70.11 -31.94
C ASN A 2 -3.75 -68.76 -31.21
N SER A 3 -4.74 -67.99 -30.73
CA SER A 3 -6.21 -68.13 -30.63
C SER A 3 -6.84 -66.70 -30.60
N ILE A 4 -7.98 -66.36 -31.23
CA ILE A 4 -9.40 -66.63 -30.92
C ILE A 4 -9.97 -65.88 -29.68
N LYS A 5 -10.79 -64.84 -29.94
CA LYS A 5 -11.85 -64.22 -29.09
C LYS A 5 -11.35 -63.49 -27.80
N ILE A 6 -12.09 -62.61 -27.10
CA ILE A 6 -13.54 -62.48 -26.81
C ILE A 6 -14.05 -61.01 -26.88
N LEU A 7 -15.36 -60.85 -27.03
CA LEU A 7 -16.13 -59.59 -26.98
C LEU A 7 -16.71 -59.36 -25.57
N ALA A 8 -16.64 -58.14 -25.02
CA ALA A 8 -17.39 -57.73 -23.83
C ALA A 8 -17.74 -56.24 -23.87
N THR A 9 -19.01 -55.92 -23.65
CA THR A 9 -19.54 -54.54 -23.61
C THR A 9 -19.78 -54.13 -22.17
N LEU A 10 -19.45 -52.88 -21.81
CA LEU A 10 -20.19 -52.19 -20.75
C LEU A 10 -20.38 -50.71 -21.11
N LEU A 11 -21.58 -50.21 -20.82
CA LEU A 11 -22.02 -48.85 -21.10
C LEU A 11 -22.14 -48.10 -19.77
N LEU A 12 -21.50 -46.94 -19.65
CA LEU A 12 -21.92 -45.91 -18.71
C LEU A 12 -21.67 -44.55 -19.35
N ALA A 13 -22.66 -43.67 -19.29
CA ALA A 13 -22.55 -42.30 -19.78
C ALA A 13 -22.26 -41.35 -18.61
N PHE A 14 -21.72 -40.17 -18.90
CA PHE A 14 -22.36 -38.90 -18.56
C PHE A 14 -21.75 -37.74 -19.38
N LEU A 15 -22.18 -36.51 -19.11
CA LEU A 15 -21.99 -35.24 -19.84
C LEU A 15 -20.51 -34.92 -20.22
N ILE A 16 -20.19 -34.23 -21.32
CA ILE A 16 -20.33 -32.77 -21.57
C ILE A 16 -19.72 -31.98 -20.38
N SER A 17 -18.68 -31.16 -20.50
CA SER A 17 -18.47 -30.07 -21.47
C SER A 17 -16.96 -29.90 -21.79
N THR A 18 -16.54 -29.56 -23.02
CA THR A 18 -16.23 -28.19 -23.46
C THR A 18 -15.97 -27.18 -22.33
N PRO A 19 -14.82 -26.48 -22.27
CA PRO A 19 -14.64 -25.40 -21.30
C PRO A 19 -15.67 -24.30 -21.57
N SER A 20 -16.51 -24.01 -20.59
CA SER A 20 -17.36 -22.82 -20.58
C SER A 20 -16.54 -21.63 -20.12
N LEU A 21 -16.85 -20.45 -20.67
CA LEU A 21 -16.25 -19.16 -20.33
C LEU A 21 -16.07 -18.98 -18.82
N ALA A 22 -14.94 -18.38 -18.43
CA ALA A 22 -14.72 -17.93 -17.06
C ALA A 22 -15.81 -16.95 -16.63
N SER A 23 -16.07 -16.88 -15.34
CA SER A 23 -17.12 -16.04 -14.79
C SER A 23 -16.50 -14.92 -13.99
N ALA A 24 -16.52 -13.71 -14.55
CA ALA A 24 -17.04 -12.54 -13.84
C ALA A 24 -16.41 -12.38 -12.46
N GLN A 25 -15.08 -12.40 -12.38
CA GLN A 25 -14.36 -12.92 -11.21
C GLN A 25 -13.89 -11.75 -10.32
N ARG A 26 -14.93 -11.05 -9.85
CA ARG A 26 -15.07 -10.13 -8.71
C ARG A 26 -13.93 -10.16 -7.69
N PHE A 27 -13.48 -9.05 -7.11
CA PHE A 27 -13.15 -9.10 -5.67
C PHE A 27 -14.44 -9.51 -4.97
N ILE A 28 -14.44 -10.66 -4.33
CA ILE A 28 -15.61 -11.06 -3.57
C ILE A 28 -15.54 -10.19 -2.33
N ARG A 29 -16.64 -9.47 -2.04
CA ARG A 29 -16.94 -9.17 -0.65
C ARG A 29 -17.22 -10.49 0.04
N ALA A 30 -16.14 -11.17 0.37
CA ALA A 30 -16.11 -12.06 1.48
C ALA A 30 -16.55 -11.17 2.68
N PRO A 31 -17.64 -11.55 3.38
CA PRO A 31 -18.71 -10.67 3.85
C PRO A 31 -18.45 -9.29 4.51
N ILE A 32 -19.55 -8.64 4.90
CA ILE A 32 -19.44 -7.51 5.84
C ILE A 32 -18.98 -8.05 7.20
N TYR A 33 -17.68 -8.10 7.39
CA TYR A 33 -17.02 -8.56 8.60
C TYR A 33 -17.07 -7.52 9.72
N SER A 34 -18.31 -7.23 10.13
CA SER A 34 -18.58 -6.47 11.31
C SER A 34 -18.20 -7.27 12.56
N GLY A 35 -17.13 -6.86 13.22
CA GLY A 35 -17.02 -6.90 14.69
C GLY A 35 -18.08 -6.03 15.41
N GLY A 36 -19.00 -5.41 14.65
CA GLY A 36 -20.03 -4.49 15.14
C GLY A 36 -19.43 -3.16 15.57
N ASN A 37 -20.07 -2.03 15.23
CA ASN A 37 -19.51 -0.71 15.55
C ASN A 37 -18.10 -0.54 14.86
N PRO A 38 -17.16 0.32 15.29
CA PRO A 38 -15.99 0.67 14.45
C PRO A 38 -14.88 -0.40 14.38
N VAL A 39 -14.85 -1.32 13.41
CA VAL A 39 -13.74 -2.30 13.24
C VAL A 39 -12.35 -1.69 12.88
N GLN A 40 -11.60 -1.18 13.85
CA GLN A 40 -10.51 -0.21 13.66
C GLN A 40 -9.38 -0.60 12.68
N ASP A 41 -9.07 -1.90 12.57
CA ASP A 41 -7.89 -2.38 11.85
C ASP A 41 -7.99 -3.85 11.41
N VAL A 42 -7.03 -4.32 10.61
CA VAL A 42 -7.11 -5.59 9.88
C VAL A 42 -5.85 -6.45 9.93
N ALA A 43 -6.02 -7.77 9.87
CA ALA A 43 -4.95 -8.75 9.87
C ALA A 43 -5.22 -9.92 8.91
N THR A 44 -4.14 -10.59 8.49
CA THR A 44 -4.11 -11.64 7.46
C THR A 44 -3.13 -12.76 7.82
N GLY A 45 -3.50 -14.02 7.65
CA GLY A 45 -2.65 -15.20 7.89
C GLY A 45 -3.50 -16.47 8.01
N ASP A 46 -2.97 -17.65 7.68
CA ASP A 46 -3.71 -18.94 7.70
C ASP A 46 -4.04 -19.40 9.14
N PHE A 47 -5.32 -19.33 9.54
CA PHE A 47 -5.85 -19.63 10.88
C PHE A 47 -6.46 -21.05 10.99
N ASN A 48 -6.34 -21.89 9.96
CA ASN A 48 -6.81 -23.28 9.98
C ASN A 48 -5.79 -24.31 9.43
N SER A 49 -4.64 -23.83 8.98
CA SER A 49 -3.52 -24.59 8.45
C SER A 49 -3.84 -25.39 7.18
N ASP A 50 -4.83 -24.99 6.39
CA ASP A 50 -5.14 -25.61 5.09
C ASP A 50 -4.23 -25.14 3.94
N GLY A 51 -3.34 -24.18 4.22
CA GLY A 51 -2.38 -23.58 3.31
C GLY A 51 -2.77 -22.16 2.88
N ASN A 52 -4.00 -21.73 3.15
CA ASN A 52 -4.58 -20.51 2.61
C ASN A 52 -4.74 -19.44 3.71
N PRO A 53 -4.22 -18.21 3.55
CA PRO A 53 -4.48 -17.16 4.52
C PRO A 53 -5.96 -16.79 4.76
N ASP A 54 -6.17 -16.36 6.00
CA ASP A 54 -7.44 -16.09 6.66
C ASP A 54 -7.39 -14.71 7.33
N LEU A 55 -8.47 -14.27 7.99
CA LEU A 55 -8.64 -12.88 8.44
C LEU A 55 -9.19 -12.72 9.86
N ALA A 56 -8.78 -11.64 10.50
CA ALA A 56 -9.43 -11.12 11.69
C ALA A 56 -9.91 -9.68 11.49
N PHE A 57 -10.91 -9.31 12.29
CA PHE A 57 -11.54 -7.98 12.31
C PHE A 57 -11.91 -7.57 13.73
N VAL A 58 -11.36 -6.47 14.23
CA VAL A 58 -11.54 -6.02 15.61
C VAL A 58 -12.30 -4.71 15.77
N SER A 59 -13.35 -4.66 16.61
CA SER A 59 -14.10 -3.42 16.85
C SER A 59 -13.63 -2.51 17.99
N ASN A 60 -13.50 -1.22 17.69
CA ASN A 60 -13.55 -0.07 18.61
C ASN A 60 -15.02 0.13 19.15
N ALA A 61 -15.74 -0.97 19.36
CA ALA A 61 -16.98 -1.03 20.13
C ALA A 61 -16.62 -1.24 21.61
N SER A 62 -17.36 -0.69 22.57
CA SER A 62 -17.26 -1.20 23.96
C SER A 62 -18.50 -2.04 24.29
N PRO A 63 -18.39 -3.36 24.53
CA PRO A 63 -17.22 -4.21 24.28
C PRO A 63 -17.01 -4.51 22.78
N ALA A 64 -15.76 -4.83 22.42
CA ALA A 64 -15.35 -5.21 21.08
C ALA A 64 -15.80 -6.63 20.74
N VAL A 65 -15.74 -6.96 19.46
CA VAL A 65 -15.85 -8.33 18.95
C VAL A 65 -14.73 -8.53 17.93
N ILE A 66 -13.93 -9.58 18.09
CA ILE A 66 -13.17 -10.10 16.94
C ILE A 66 -14.09 -11.04 16.18
N THR A 67 -14.18 -10.85 14.87
CA THR A 67 -14.92 -11.76 13.98
C THR A 67 -13.89 -12.41 13.06
N ILE A 68 -13.75 -13.75 13.13
CA ILE A 68 -12.69 -14.46 12.41
C ILE A 68 -13.22 -15.10 11.14
N HIS A 69 -12.38 -15.13 10.12
CA HIS A 69 -12.78 -15.51 8.78
C HIS A 69 -11.78 -16.45 8.15
N LEU A 70 -12.13 -17.74 8.22
CA LEU A 70 -11.37 -18.84 7.66
C LEU A 70 -11.45 -18.85 6.14
N GLY A 71 -10.32 -18.62 5.51
CA GLY A 71 -10.07 -18.73 4.10
C GLY A 71 -10.26 -20.15 3.62
N MET A 72 -10.32 -20.27 2.30
CA MET A 72 -10.67 -21.52 1.63
C MET A 72 -9.89 -21.70 0.31
N GLY A 73 -8.80 -20.93 0.12
CA GLY A 73 -7.95 -21.02 -1.09
C GLY A 73 -8.68 -20.77 -2.40
N ASP A 74 -9.73 -19.93 -2.36
CA ASP A 74 -10.70 -19.85 -3.46
C ASP A 74 -11.29 -18.46 -3.70
N GLY A 75 -10.82 -17.45 -2.97
CA GLY A 75 -11.40 -16.11 -3.02
C GLY A 75 -12.51 -15.81 -1.99
N LYS A 76 -12.64 -16.57 -0.88
CA LYS A 76 -13.67 -16.35 0.16
C LYS A 76 -13.17 -16.79 1.53
N PHE A 77 -13.94 -16.44 2.55
CA PHE A 77 -13.80 -16.98 3.90
C PHE A 77 -15.16 -17.31 4.54
N ASN A 78 -15.21 -18.40 5.30
CA ASN A 78 -16.30 -18.68 6.24
C ASN A 78 -16.23 -17.73 7.42
N GLN A 79 -17.37 -17.20 7.88
CA GLN A 79 -17.44 -16.64 9.22
C GLN A 79 -17.26 -17.77 10.23
N GLY A 80 -16.04 -17.85 10.76
CA GLY A 80 -15.72 -18.65 11.93
C GLY A 80 -16.32 -17.99 13.16
N GLN A 81 -15.65 -18.14 14.29
CA GLN A 81 -16.21 -17.67 15.54
C GLN A 81 -16.26 -16.13 15.64
N GLN A 82 -17.31 -15.62 16.30
CA GLN A 82 -17.30 -14.29 16.91
C GLN A 82 -16.92 -14.39 18.38
N ILE A 83 -15.92 -13.62 18.79
CA ILE A 83 -15.49 -13.53 20.17
C ILE A 83 -15.72 -12.13 20.68
N THR A 84 -16.76 -11.98 21.51
CA THR A 84 -17.00 -10.76 22.28
C THR A 84 -15.90 -10.62 23.32
N LEU A 85 -15.16 -9.53 23.21
CA LEU A 85 -14.05 -9.14 24.07
C LEU A 85 -14.57 -8.39 25.30
N SER A 86 -13.69 -7.98 26.21
CA SER A 86 -14.08 -7.29 27.46
C SER A 86 -14.23 -5.76 27.31
N SER A 87 -13.59 -5.14 26.31
CA SER A 87 -13.59 -3.68 26.11
C SER A 87 -13.39 -3.27 24.65
N VAL A 88 -13.21 -1.98 24.36
CA VAL A 88 -12.84 -1.41 23.04
C VAL A 88 -11.61 -2.11 22.49
N ALA A 89 -11.41 -2.20 21.18
CA ALA A 89 -10.14 -2.68 20.64
C ALA A 89 -9.76 -1.99 19.31
N ILE A 90 -8.44 -1.84 19.10
CA ILE A 90 -7.90 -0.85 18.15
C ILE A 90 -6.85 -1.39 17.16
N ARG A 91 -6.32 -2.60 17.38
CA ARG A 91 -5.40 -3.33 16.50
C ARG A 91 -5.61 -4.84 16.67
N ILE A 92 -5.27 -5.61 15.63
CA ILE A 92 -5.23 -7.08 15.57
C ILE A 92 -4.15 -7.52 14.59
N ILE A 93 -3.70 -8.76 14.73
CA ILE A 93 -2.62 -9.41 13.99
C ILE A 93 -2.74 -10.94 14.08
N ALA A 94 -1.97 -11.66 13.27
CA ALA A 94 -1.90 -13.13 13.20
C ALA A 94 -0.56 -13.66 13.78
N GLY A 95 -0.55 -14.85 14.40
CA GLY A 95 0.65 -15.51 14.94
C GLY A 95 0.31 -16.79 15.71
N ASP A 96 1.16 -17.81 15.73
CA ASP A 96 0.90 -19.09 16.41
C ASP A 96 1.35 -19.04 17.90
N TRP A 97 0.42 -18.79 18.83
CA TRP A 97 0.70 -18.59 20.26
C TRP A 97 0.72 -19.88 21.09
N ASN A 98 0.58 -21.04 20.45
CA ASN A 98 0.59 -22.34 21.12
C ASN A 98 1.53 -23.40 20.49
N ASN A 99 1.99 -23.17 19.26
CA ASN A 99 2.88 -24.01 18.44
C ASN A 99 2.36 -25.44 18.24
N ASP A 100 1.06 -25.54 17.93
CA ASP A 100 0.49 -26.71 17.27
C ASP A 100 0.50 -26.60 15.73
N GLY A 101 0.97 -25.47 15.18
CA GLY A 101 1.10 -25.20 13.75
C GLY A 101 -0.07 -24.40 13.17
N VAL A 102 -0.86 -23.75 14.01
CA VAL A 102 -2.07 -22.97 13.67
C VAL A 102 -1.85 -21.53 14.07
N LEU A 103 -2.17 -20.56 13.20
CA LEU A 103 -2.16 -19.18 13.65
C LEU A 103 -3.31 -18.96 14.66
N ASP A 104 -2.92 -18.48 15.84
CA ASP A 104 -3.79 -17.95 16.86
C ASP A 104 -4.08 -16.45 16.59
N LEU A 105 -4.85 -15.82 17.48
CA LEU A 105 -5.21 -14.41 17.36
C LEU A 105 -5.09 -13.64 18.66
N ALA A 106 -4.79 -12.35 18.53
CA ALA A 106 -4.86 -11.41 19.62
C ALA A 106 -5.30 -10.00 19.21
N ALA A 107 -5.99 -9.32 20.13
CA ALA A 107 -6.47 -7.96 19.96
C ALA A 107 -5.99 -7.04 21.09
N ALA A 108 -5.56 -5.82 20.71
CA ALA A 108 -5.26 -4.75 21.66
C ALA A 108 -6.56 -4.14 22.19
N LEU A 109 -7.02 -4.58 23.35
CA LEU A 109 -8.22 -4.03 23.99
C LEU A 109 -7.88 -2.72 24.72
N PHE A 110 -8.56 -1.63 24.40
CA PHE A 110 -8.45 -0.33 25.05
C PHE A 110 -9.54 -0.16 26.12
N SER A 111 -9.21 0.36 27.31
CA SER A 111 -10.22 0.77 28.30
C SER A 111 -9.81 2.03 29.07
N ASN A 112 -10.77 2.65 29.77
CA ASN A 112 -10.55 3.88 30.53
C ASN A 112 -9.78 3.62 31.85
N GLY A 113 -8.52 3.21 31.76
CA GLY A 113 -7.61 3.05 32.90
C GLY A 113 -6.47 2.06 32.66
N SER A 114 -6.74 0.99 31.91
CA SER A 114 -5.70 0.11 31.35
C SER A 114 -6.20 -0.57 30.06
N ASN A 115 -5.27 -1.07 29.28
CA ASN A 115 -5.52 -1.85 28.07
C ASN A 115 -5.29 -3.33 28.40
N SER A 116 -5.94 -4.27 27.69
CA SER A 116 -5.72 -5.70 27.87
C SER A 116 -5.54 -6.42 26.52
N ALA A 117 -4.62 -7.38 26.41
CA ALA A 117 -4.55 -8.26 25.27
C ALA A 117 -5.49 -9.43 25.58
N ALA A 118 -6.51 -9.63 24.76
CA ALA A 118 -7.15 -10.93 24.68
C ALA A 118 -6.29 -11.81 23.77
N ILE A 119 -5.94 -13.00 24.26
CA ILE A 119 -5.40 -14.08 23.42
C ILE A 119 -6.50 -15.14 23.27
N LEU A 120 -6.66 -15.56 22.03
CA LEU A 120 -7.74 -16.41 21.56
C LEU A 120 -7.10 -17.51 20.73
N LEU A 121 -7.49 -18.76 20.96
CA LEU A 121 -6.72 -19.91 20.46
C LEU A 121 -7.42 -20.72 19.40
N GLY A 122 -6.90 -20.65 18.17
CA GLY A 122 -7.38 -21.38 17.01
C GLY A 122 -7.19 -22.87 17.22
N ASN A 123 -8.27 -23.64 17.28
CA ASN A 123 -8.19 -25.10 17.49
C ASN A 123 -7.86 -25.86 16.18
N GLY A 124 -7.12 -25.24 15.26
CA GLY A 124 -6.92 -25.72 13.87
C GLY A 124 -8.17 -25.70 13.00
N ASP A 125 -9.28 -25.11 13.47
CA ASP A 125 -10.59 -25.12 12.79
C ASP A 125 -11.26 -23.74 12.74
N GLY A 126 -10.52 -22.66 13.03
CA GLY A 126 -11.03 -21.29 13.11
C GLY A 126 -12.05 -21.01 14.19
N THR A 127 -12.24 -21.93 15.13
CA THR A 127 -12.84 -21.62 16.41
C THR A 127 -11.73 -21.24 17.39
N PHE A 128 -11.94 -20.17 18.13
CA PHE A 128 -10.95 -19.62 19.04
C PHE A 128 -11.43 -19.73 20.49
N ILE A 129 -10.78 -20.57 21.31
CA ILE A 129 -11.11 -20.54 22.74
C ILE A 129 -10.55 -19.24 23.28
N PHE A 130 -11.42 -18.35 23.80
CA PHE A 130 -10.96 -17.24 24.63
C PHE A 130 -10.26 -17.86 25.84
N GLN A 131 -8.93 -17.84 25.81
CA GLN A 131 -8.13 -18.56 26.76
C GLN A 131 -7.93 -17.69 28.00
N GLN A 132 -7.47 -16.44 27.80
CA GLN A 132 -7.33 -15.45 28.85
C GLN A 132 -7.17 -14.03 28.27
N SER A 133 -7.63 -13.03 29.04
CA SER A 133 -7.18 -11.63 28.87
C SER A 133 -6.10 -11.32 29.89
N TYR A 134 -5.15 -10.51 29.45
CA TYR A 134 -3.95 -10.10 30.19
C TYR A 134 -3.83 -8.57 30.11
N ASP A 135 -3.43 -7.89 31.18
CA ASP A 135 -3.20 -6.43 31.16
C ASP A 135 -1.99 -6.08 30.27
N ILE A 136 -2.14 -5.07 29.40
CA ILE A 136 -1.10 -4.52 28.49
C ILE A 136 -1.03 -3.00 28.62
N GLY A 137 -0.94 -2.54 29.86
CA GLY A 137 -0.63 -1.16 30.20
C GLY A 137 -1.57 -0.14 29.53
N THR A 138 -1.06 0.57 28.52
CA THR A 138 -1.78 1.62 27.79
C THR A 138 -1.51 1.67 26.28
N SER A 139 -0.86 0.65 25.70
CA SER A 139 -0.43 0.69 24.30
C SER A 139 -1.58 0.52 23.28
N GLY A 140 -1.40 1.09 22.08
CA GLY A 140 -2.31 0.95 20.94
C GLY A 140 -1.67 0.53 19.61
N GLY A 141 -0.39 0.15 19.63
CA GLY A 141 0.26 -0.61 18.56
C GLY A 141 0.24 -2.10 18.90
N LEU A 142 0.21 -2.99 17.90
CA LEU A 142 0.20 -4.44 18.10
C LEU A 142 0.98 -5.10 16.95
N THR A 143 1.87 -6.04 17.26
CA THR A 143 2.66 -6.81 16.28
C THR A 143 3.09 -8.17 16.85
N SER A 144 3.40 -9.17 16.01
CA SER A 144 3.43 -10.61 16.36
C SER A 144 4.58 -11.40 15.76
N GLY A 145 5.15 -12.30 16.56
CA GLY A 145 6.18 -13.25 16.12
C GLY A 145 6.95 -13.84 17.30
N ASP A 146 7.86 -14.77 17.03
CA ASP A 146 8.64 -15.51 18.04
C ASP A 146 9.74 -14.61 18.66
N VAL A 147 9.62 -14.28 19.95
CA VAL A 147 10.56 -13.42 20.71
C VAL A 147 11.29 -14.20 21.82
N ASN A 148 10.77 -15.38 22.15
CA ASN A 148 11.28 -16.30 23.15
C ASN A 148 12.19 -17.41 22.55
N GLY A 149 12.22 -17.58 21.22
CA GLY A 149 13.06 -18.52 20.49
C GLY A 149 12.72 -20.00 20.69
N ASP A 150 11.59 -20.34 21.30
CA ASP A 150 11.12 -21.72 21.50
C ASP A 150 10.20 -22.24 20.36
N GLY A 151 10.04 -21.42 19.32
CA GLY A 151 9.23 -21.69 18.13
C GLY A 151 7.78 -21.27 18.27
N ILE A 152 7.35 -20.81 19.44
CA ILE A 152 6.01 -20.28 19.68
C ILE A 152 6.06 -18.77 19.41
N ALA A 153 5.07 -18.23 18.70
CA ALA A 153 4.93 -16.79 18.58
C ALA A 153 4.62 -16.17 19.95
N ASP A 154 5.05 -14.93 20.13
CA ASP A 154 4.78 -14.10 21.30
C ASP A 154 4.09 -12.81 20.86
N LEU A 155 3.35 -12.20 21.77
CA LEU A 155 2.55 -11.02 21.45
C LEU A 155 3.22 -9.75 21.96
N VAL A 156 3.26 -8.73 21.11
CA VAL A 156 3.77 -7.40 21.44
C VAL A 156 2.67 -6.37 21.28
N SER A 157 2.20 -5.80 22.41
CA SER A 157 1.30 -4.65 22.38
C SER A 157 2.05 -3.37 22.70
N GLY A 158 2.66 -2.78 21.67
CA GLY A 158 3.70 -1.77 21.81
C GLY A 158 4.94 -2.37 22.44
N VAL A 159 4.87 -2.68 23.73
CA VAL A 159 5.97 -3.18 24.57
C VAL A 159 5.52 -4.13 25.68
N ASP A 160 4.24 -4.13 26.07
CA ASP A 160 3.71 -5.14 26.98
C ASP A 160 3.66 -6.49 26.26
N VAL A 161 4.31 -7.49 26.86
CA VAL A 161 4.69 -8.73 26.16
C VAL A 161 4.10 -9.97 26.82
N LEU A 162 3.62 -10.89 25.98
CA LEU A 162 2.80 -12.02 26.40
C LEU A 162 3.27 -13.30 25.73
N LEU A 163 3.78 -14.22 26.54
CA LEU A 163 4.65 -15.30 26.07
C LEU A 163 3.97 -16.63 25.95
N GLY A 164 3.93 -17.20 24.74
CA GLY A 164 3.23 -18.45 24.46
C GLY A 164 3.73 -19.61 25.34
N LEU A 165 2.85 -20.23 26.13
CA LEU A 165 3.23 -21.34 27.03
C LEU A 165 3.06 -22.73 26.41
N GLY A 166 3.04 -22.85 25.08
CA GLY A 166 2.80 -24.12 24.37
C GLY A 166 1.39 -24.70 24.62
N ASN A 167 0.48 -23.85 25.08
CA ASN A 167 -0.95 -24.13 25.29
C ASN A 167 -1.80 -22.86 25.08
N GLY A 168 -1.20 -21.83 24.46
CA GLY A 168 -1.85 -20.57 24.10
C GLY A 168 -2.40 -19.73 25.25
N LYS A 169 -2.25 -20.17 26.50
CA LYS A 169 -2.05 -19.21 27.57
C LYS A 169 -0.71 -18.57 27.31
N SER A 170 -0.68 -17.25 27.31
CA SER A 170 0.58 -16.61 27.65
C SER A 170 0.91 -16.81 29.12
N GLY A 171 2.17 -16.55 29.46
CA GLY A 171 2.55 -16.18 30.83
C GLY A 171 1.68 -15.03 31.37
N GLN A 172 1.88 -14.65 32.63
CA GLN A 172 1.44 -13.31 33.01
C GLN A 172 2.13 -12.30 32.09
N PRO A 173 1.42 -11.24 31.66
CA PRO A 173 2.04 -10.23 30.81
C PRO A 173 3.27 -9.71 31.55
N ILE A 174 4.34 -9.56 30.81
CA ILE A 174 5.59 -9.00 31.31
C ILE A 174 5.54 -7.54 30.86
N PRO A 175 5.06 -6.63 31.72
CA PRO A 175 4.90 -5.24 31.32
C PRO A 175 6.28 -4.59 31.18
N TYR A 176 6.45 -3.85 30.11
CA TYR A 176 7.60 -2.98 29.89
C TYR A 176 7.10 -1.54 29.87
N ASP A 177 7.56 -0.72 30.80
CA ASP A 177 7.17 0.69 30.85
C ASP A 177 7.87 1.50 29.73
N VAL A 178 7.18 1.75 28.62
CA VAL A 178 7.60 2.80 27.66
C VAL A 178 7.46 4.17 28.29
N ALA A 179 8.60 4.84 28.51
CA ALA A 179 8.61 6.12 29.23
C ALA A 179 7.90 7.29 28.50
N PHE A 180 7.47 7.09 27.25
CA PHE A 180 6.83 8.11 26.40
C PHE A 180 5.44 7.70 25.86
N GLY A 181 4.87 6.60 26.35
CA GLY A 181 3.50 6.18 26.00
C GLY A 181 3.38 5.37 24.70
N PRO A 182 2.15 5.24 24.14
CA PRO A 182 1.82 4.24 23.13
C PRO A 182 2.56 4.44 21.80
N LEU A 183 2.91 3.32 21.15
CA LEU A 183 3.51 3.32 19.82
C LEU A 183 2.42 3.53 18.74
N GLY A 184 2.64 4.44 17.80
CA GLY A 184 1.70 4.80 16.72
C GLY A 184 1.98 4.12 15.37
N SER A 185 3.24 3.76 15.10
CA SER A 185 3.68 2.94 13.96
C SER A 185 4.72 1.94 14.46
N VAL A 186 4.58 0.66 14.15
CA VAL A 186 5.36 -0.45 14.77
C VAL A 186 5.64 -1.53 13.73
N VAL A 187 6.79 -2.18 13.86
CA VAL A 187 7.26 -3.32 13.07
C VAL A 187 8.04 -4.26 13.99
N LEU A 188 7.90 -5.57 13.78
CA LEU A 188 8.82 -6.57 14.33
C LEU A 188 9.88 -6.90 13.29
N THR A 189 11.11 -7.02 13.76
CA THR A 189 12.27 -7.30 12.91
C THR A 189 13.47 -7.70 13.79
N ASP A 190 14.29 -8.63 13.33
CA ASP A 190 15.44 -9.18 14.09
C ASP A 190 16.65 -8.23 13.98
N VAL A 191 16.75 -7.23 14.88
CA VAL A 191 17.77 -6.16 14.82
C VAL A 191 19.00 -6.44 15.71
N ASN A 192 18.95 -7.55 16.44
CA ASN A 192 20.07 -8.14 17.17
C ASN A 192 20.75 -9.29 16.39
N ARG A 193 20.05 -9.94 15.44
CA ARG A 193 20.49 -11.07 14.61
C ARG A 193 20.95 -12.31 15.36
N ASP A 194 20.51 -12.48 16.60
CA ASP A 194 20.63 -13.72 17.35
C ASP A 194 19.46 -14.69 17.09
N GLY A 195 18.57 -14.34 16.15
CA GLY A 195 17.56 -15.22 15.55
C GLY A 195 16.15 -15.06 16.13
N LYS A 196 15.92 -14.01 16.91
CA LYS A 196 14.67 -13.71 17.62
C LYS A 196 14.08 -12.40 17.10
N GLN A 197 12.81 -12.14 17.37
CA GLN A 197 12.22 -10.88 16.96
C GLN A 197 12.40 -9.78 18.01
N ASP A 198 12.88 -8.63 17.55
CA ASP A 198 12.97 -7.40 18.34
C ASP A 198 11.84 -6.44 17.97
N ILE A 199 11.43 -5.65 18.95
CA ILE A 199 10.36 -4.66 18.81
C ILE A 199 10.95 -3.35 18.31
N VAL A 200 10.31 -2.76 17.29
CA VAL A 200 10.68 -1.43 16.82
C VAL A 200 9.45 -0.58 16.51
N GLY A 201 9.26 0.53 17.21
CA GLY A 201 8.10 1.40 16.94
C GLY A 201 8.18 2.81 17.49
N VAL A 202 7.38 3.69 16.90
CA VAL A 202 7.40 5.14 17.09
C VAL A 202 6.29 5.57 18.04
N SER A 203 6.63 5.90 19.29
CA SER A 203 5.71 6.57 20.23
C SER A 203 5.79 8.08 20.05
N GLY A 204 4.75 8.80 20.48
CA GLY A 204 4.78 10.26 20.47
C GLY A 204 3.65 10.91 21.23
N ASP A 205 3.97 12.04 21.88
CA ASP A 205 2.97 12.85 22.55
C ASP A 205 2.36 13.87 21.56
N SER A 206 1.03 14.00 21.58
CA SER A 206 0.32 14.92 20.69
C SER A 206 0.27 16.37 21.22
N PHE A 207 1.02 16.69 22.28
CA PHE A 207 0.88 17.94 23.05
C PHE A 207 2.18 18.76 23.14
N SER A 208 3.33 18.11 23.30
CA SER A 208 4.68 18.68 23.17
C SER A 208 5.31 18.34 21.81
N GLY A 209 4.74 17.38 21.08
CA GLY A 209 5.20 16.91 19.78
C GLY A 209 6.45 16.03 19.87
N LEU A 210 6.91 15.68 21.07
CA LEU A 210 8.01 14.72 21.24
C LEU A 210 7.60 13.36 20.70
N SER A 211 8.57 12.62 20.19
CA SER A 211 8.39 11.27 19.69
C SER A 211 9.68 10.48 19.93
N MET A 212 9.56 9.15 20.03
CA MET A 212 10.65 8.23 20.33
C MET A 212 10.53 7.00 19.44
N LEU A 213 11.65 6.38 19.09
CA LEU A 213 11.73 4.99 18.70
C LEU A 213 11.96 4.18 19.99
N ASN A 214 11.16 3.15 20.17
CA ASN A 214 11.08 2.34 21.38
C ASN A 214 11.52 0.95 20.91
N VAL A 215 12.53 0.39 21.59
CA VAL A 215 13.30 -0.74 21.07
C VAL A 215 13.59 -1.71 22.18
N LEU A 216 13.19 -2.95 21.97
CA LEU A 216 13.17 -3.96 23.00
C LEU A 216 13.69 -5.25 22.39
N LEU A 217 14.65 -5.87 23.07
CA LEU A 217 15.43 -6.97 22.53
C LEU A 217 14.94 -8.32 23.06
N GLY A 218 14.62 -9.28 22.20
CA GLY A 218 14.15 -10.59 22.65
C GLY A 218 15.25 -11.34 23.42
N ASN A 219 15.01 -11.80 24.66
CA ASN A 219 16.05 -12.53 25.41
C ASN A 219 16.15 -14.04 25.08
N ALA A 220 15.24 -14.58 24.28
CA ALA A 220 14.96 -16.03 24.15
C ALA A 220 14.55 -16.72 25.47
N ASP A 221 13.89 -15.96 26.33
CA ASP A 221 12.90 -16.46 27.28
C ASP A 221 11.61 -15.60 27.22
N GLY A 222 11.50 -14.79 26.17
CA GLY A 222 10.41 -13.87 25.88
C GLY A 222 10.36 -12.65 26.80
N THR A 223 11.10 -12.64 27.90
CA THR A 223 11.41 -11.35 28.51
C THR A 223 12.15 -10.53 27.45
N PHE A 224 11.78 -9.28 27.33
CA PHE A 224 12.54 -8.32 26.56
C PHE A 224 13.64 -7.69 27.43
N GLY A 225 14.70 -7.22 26.78
CA GLY A 225 15.61 -6.23 27.35
C GLY A 225 14.85 -4.97 27.79
N THR A 226 15.48 -4.15 28.64
CA THR A 226 14.92 -2.84 29.02
C THR A 226 14.61 -2.01 27.78
N ASP A 227 13.46 -1.33 27.76
CA ASP A 227 13.08 -0.43 26.67
C ASP A 227 14.18 0.59 26.39
N THR A 228 14.85 0.36 25.27
CA THR A 228 16.01 1.11 24.82
C THR A 228 15.50 2.25 23.99
N LEU A 229 15.04 3.27 24.69
CA LEU A 229 14.46 4.48 24.11
C LEU A 229 15.50 5.29 23.33
N TYR A 230 15.24 5.45 22.04
CA TYR A 230 15.89 6.43 21.21
C TYR A 230 14.91 7.56 20.93
N GLN A 231 15.32 8.80 21.17
CA GLN A 231 14.51 9.94 20.72
C GLN A 231 14.34 9.91 19.19
N THR A 232 13.19 10.35 18.66
CA THR A 232 13.02 10.68 17.23
C THR A 232 13.02 12.18 16.99
N ALA A 233 12.94 12.58 15.72
CA ALA A 233 12.31 13.82 15.31
C ALA A 233 10.95 14.00 16.00
N ARG A 234 10.58 15.25 16.27
CA ARG A 234 9.22 15.57 16.72
C ARG A 234 8.19 15.22 15.64
N ASN A 235 6.97 14.90 16.05
CA ASN A 235 5.85 14.48 15.19
C ASN A 235 6.18 13.25 14.30
N GLY A 236 6.84 12.23 14.87
CA GLY A 236 7.09 10.97 14.15
C GLY A 236 5.77 10.31 13.69
N PHE A 237 5.69 9.89 12.42
CA PHE A 237 4.42 9.46 11.81
C PHE A 237 4.53 8.18 10.96
N ASN A 238 5.14 8.24 9.76
CA ASN A 238 5.45 7.04 8.97
C ASN A 238 6.81 6.47 9.41
N LEU A 239 7.00 5.17 9.20
CA LEU A 239 8.33 4.56 9.17
C LEU A 239 8.51 3.63 7.97
N VAL A 240 9.77 3.39 7.59
CA VAL A 240 10.22 2.44 6.57
C VAL A 240 11.32 1.59 7.18
N THR A 241 11.25 0.27 7.03
CA THR A 241 12.34 -0.67 7.36
C THR A 241 13.11 -1.07 6.12
N SER A 242 14.42 -1.24 6.25
CA SER A 242 15.28 -1.89 5.24
C SER A 242 16.68 -2.10 5.81
N ASP A 243 17.47 -2.93 5.15
CA ASP A 243 18.90 -3.07 5.39
C ASP A 243 19.64 -1.85 4.78
N PHE A 244 19.55 -0.67 5.41
CA PHE A 244 20.23 0.57 4.94
C PHE A 244 21.76 0.47 5.11
N ASN A 245 22.23 -0.49 5.92
CA ASN A 245 23.63 -0.73 6.22
C ASN A 245 24.28 -1.88 5.40
N GLN A 246 23.50 -2.74 4.76
CA GLN A 246 23.93 -3.94 4.02
C GLN A 246 24.72 -4.98 4.84
N ASP A 247 24.78 -4.86 6.17
CA ASP A 247 25.38 -5.88 7.02
C ASP A 247 24.42 -7.04 7.30
N GLY A 248 23.13 -6.87 6.96
CA GLY A 248 22.05 -7.82 7.15
C GLY A 248 21.29 -7.64 8.46
N VAL A 249 21.58 -6.59 9.24
CA VAL A 249 20.74 -6.12 10.33
C VAL A 249 19.70 -5.13 9.77
N PRO A 250 18.40 -5.33 10.02
CA PRO A 250 17.37 -4.38 9.64
C PRO A 250 17.52 -3.03 10.35
N ASP A 251 17.52 -1.96 9.56
CA ASP A 251 17.52 -0.58 10.02
C ASP A 251 16.13 0.05 9.85
N VAL A 252 15.88 1.17 10.53
CA VAL A 252 14.57 1.86 10.52
C VAL A 252 14.71 3.35 10.26
N ALA A 253 13.83 3.90 9.42
CA ALA A 253 13.73 5.32 9.09
C ALA A 253 12.33 5.85 9.40
N VAL A 254 12.21 6.99 10.08
CA VAL A 254 10.95 7.55 10.60
C VAL A 254 10.74 8.99 10.12
N SER A 255 9.63 9.30 9.45
CA SER A 255 9.30 10.70 9.09
C SER A 255 8.77 11.47 10.31
N GLY A 256 9.41 12.58 10.68
CA GLY A 256 8.87 13.61 11.57
C GLY A 256 9.24 15.01 11.06
N GLU A 257 9.57 15.96 11.94
CA GLU A 257 10.18 17.28 11.58
C GLU A 257 11.55 17.16 10.90
N VAL A 258 12.12 15.95 10.92
CA VAL A 258 13.25 15.44 10.13
C VAL A 258 13.05 13.92 9.97
N VAL A 259 13.76 13.26 9.06
CA VAL A 259 13.80 11.79 9.02
C VAL A 259 14.74 11.30 10.12
N SER A 260 14.25 10.40 10.97
CA SER A 260 15.01 9.85 12.10
C SER A 260 15.43 8.44 11.74
N VAL A 261 16.73 8.17 11.69
CA VAL A 261 17.26 6.87 11.24
C VAL A 261 18.01 6.18 12.35
N TYR A 262 17.76 4.87 12.45
CA TYR A 262 18.20 3.97 13.50
C TYR A 262 18.84 2.79 12.85
N LEU A 263 20.09 2.53 13.24
CA LEU A 263 20.90 1.51 12.59
C LEU A 263 21.08 0.33 13.53
N GLY A 264 20.52 -0.82 13.19
CA GLY A 264 20.63 -2.01 14.03
C GLY A 264 22.10 -2.41 14.10
N ARG A 265 22.58 -2.77 15.30
CA ARG A 265 24.00 -3.08 15.50
C ARG A 265 24.33 -4.57 15.36
N GLY A 266 23.34 -5.44 15.28
CA GLY A 266 23.54 -6.87 15.57
C GLY A 266 23.87 -7.11 17.05
N ASP A 267 23.52 -6.16 17.93
CA ASP A 267 23.37 -6.35 19.38
C ASP A 267 22.00 -5.85 19.88
N GLY A 268 21.09 -5.53 18.93
CA GLY A 268 19.73 -5.09 19.18
C GLY A 268 19.61 -3.61 19.50
N ALA A 269 20.58 -3.05 20.22
CA ALA A 269 20.64 -1.62 20.42
C ALA A 269 20.88 -0.96 19.05
N PHE A 270 19.95 -0.14 18.56
CA PHE A 270 20.26 0.74 17.46
C PHE A 270 21.40 1.69 17.82
N GLN A 271 22.11 2.18 16.80
CA GLN A 271 22.91 3.39 16.92
C GLN A 271 22.00 4.58 17.28
N SER A 272 22.53 5.55 18.05
CA SER A 272 21.76 6.76 18.40
C SER A 272 21.19 7.41 17.14
N GLN A 273 19.95 7.92 17.20
CA GLN A 273 19.29 8.45 16.00
C GLN A 273 20.24 9.36 15.21
N VAL A 274 20.41 9.06 13.94
CA VAL A 274 21.00 10.04 13.03
C VAL A 274 19.82 10.71 12.35
N THR A 275 19.54 11.93 12.79
CA THR A 275 18.50 12.76 12.22
C THR A 275 18.95 13.32 10.88
N TYR A 276 18.42 12.75 9.83
CA TYR A 276 18.49 13.32 8.50
C TYR A 276 17.35 14.29 8.35
N ALA A 277 17.66 15.56 8.61
CA ALA A 277 16.87 16.64 8.05
C ALA A 277 16.58 16.32 6.58
N SER A 278 15.31 16.16 6.21
CA SER A 278 14.90 16.11 4.80
C SER A 278 15.02 17.51 4.19
N SER A 279 14.93 18.55 5.01
CA SER A 279 15.27 19.92 4.64
C SER A 279 16.03 20.64 5.77
N PRO A 280 17.05 21.46 5.45
CA PRO A 280 17.85 22.23 6.41
C PRO A 280 17.05 23.37 7.07
N TYR A 281 15.80 23.58 6.68
CA TYR A 281 14.88 24.55 7.28
C TYR A 281 13.97 23.92 8.35
N GLY A 282 14.20 22.64 8.69
CA GLY A 282 13.14 21.73 9.10
C GLY A 282 12.45 21.18 7.85
N GLY A 283 11.85 19.99 7.94
CA GLY A 283 11.09 19.39 6.85
C GLY A 283 9.90 18.62 7.38
N ALA A 284 8.76 18.72 6.70
CA ALA A 284 7.62 17.84 6.91
C ALA A 284 7.51 16.93 5.67
N PRO A 285 8.32 15.85 5.57
CA PRO A 285 8.34 14.97 4.42
C PRO A 285 6.99 14.26 4.30
N THR A 286 6.15 14.75 3.39
CA THR A 286 4.76 14.30 3.19
C THR A 286 4.66 12.94 2.51
N ALA A 287 5.76 12.48 1.92
CA ALA A 287 5.98 11.15 1.41
C ALA A 287 7.45 10.75 1.68
N MET A 288 7.68 9.45 1.84
CA MET A 288 9.00 8.81 1.89
C MET A 288 8.92 7.51 1.07
N ALA A 289 9.95 7.21 0.28
CA ALA A 289 10.10 5.94 -0.43
C ALA A 289 11.55 5.44 -0.32
N GLY A 290 11.73 4.12 -0.12
CA GLY A 290 13.04 3.47 -0.14
C GLY A 290 13.35 2.89 -1.51
N ALA A 291 14.52 3.20 -2.08
CA ALA A 291 14.98 2.66 -3.37
C ALA A 291 16.51 2.80 -3.54
N ASP A 292 17.12 1.97 -4.38
CA ASP A 292 18.55 2.06 -4.75
C ASP A 292 18.75 3.08 -5.88
N LEU A 293 18.80 4.38 -5.52
CA LEU A 293 18.83 5.50 -6.46
C LEU A 293 20.24 5.73 -7.03
N ASN A 294 21.26 5.36 -6.26
CA ASN A 294 22.66 5.37 -6.66
C ASN A 294 23.15 4.02 -7.25
N LYS A 295 22.33 2.96 -7.23
CA LYS A 295 22.65 1.63 -7.79
C LYS A 295 23.98 1.03 -7.30
N ASP A 296 24.37 1.34 -6.06
CA ASP A 296 25.44 0.62 -5.34
C ASP A 296 24.88 -0.46 -4.37
N GLY A 297 23.60 -0.82 -4.57
CA GLY A 297 22.88 -1.93 -3.94
C GLY A 297 22.09 -1.53 -2.70
N LYS A 298 21.98 -0.24 -2.41
CA LYS A 298 21.68 0.28 -1.06
C LYS A 298 20.35 0.98 -1.08
N ILE A 299 19.57 0.83 -0.02
CA ILE A 299 18.31 1.55 0.06
C ILE A 299 18.59 3.00 0.47
N ASP A 300 18.54 3.91 -0.51
CA ASP A 300 18.40 5.34 -0.33
C ASP A 300 16.94 5.67 0.08
N LEU A 301 16.69 6.87 0.63
CA LEU A 301 15.35 7.38 0.88
C LEU A 301 15.12 8.66 0.06
N LEU A 302 14.03 8.67 -0.72
CA LEU A 302 13.48 9.86 -1.35
C LEU A 302 12.33 10.42 -0.51
N THR A 303 12.41 11.69 -0.09
CA THR A 303 11.28 12.42 0.53
C THR A 303 10.78 13.59 -0.31
N LEU A 304 9.52 13.98 -0.08
CA LEU A 304 8.91 15.19 -0.66
C LEU A 304 8.47 16.17 0.44
N ASP A 305 9.18 17.29 0.55
CA ASP A 305 9.06 18.26 1.64
C ASP A 305 8.27 19.49 1.18
N TYR A 306 7.01 19.52 1.61
CA TYR A 306 5.94 20.28 0.98
C TYR A 306 6.05 21.80 1.13
N PHE A 307 6.50 22.30 2.29
CA PHE A 307 6.65 23.75 2.52
C PHE A 307 8.03 24.25 2.10
N GLU A 308 8.99 23.32 2.04
CA GLU A 308 10.42 23.51 1.84
C GLU A 308 10.80 23.53 0.35
N ASN A 309 9.95 22.93 -0.50
CA ASN A 309 10.01 22.99 -1.95
C ASN A 309 11.18 22.19 -2.54
N VAL A 310 11.46 21.05 -1.91
CA VAL A 310 12.54 20.14 -2.25
C VAL A 310 12.07 18.69 -2.27
N ALA A 311 12.72 17.90 -3.12
CA ALA A 311 12.85 16.47 -2.96
C ALA A 311 14.19 16.25 -2.27
N ALA A 312 14.22 15.52 -1.17
CA ALA A 312 15.45 15.17 -0.50
C ALA A 312 15.82 13.74 -0.88
N VAL A 313 17.01 13.54 -1.44
CA VAL A 313 17.61 12.21 -1.45
C VAL A 313 18.57 12.11 -0.28
N LEU A 314 18.18 11.27 0.66
CA LEU A 314 19.00 10.79 1.76
C LEU A 314 19.65 9.51 1.22
N LEU A 315 20.98 9.50 1.06
CA LEU A 315 21.62 8.40 0.32
C LEU A 315 22.25 7.35 1.24
N GLY A 316 21.79 6.11 1.19
CA GLY A 316 22.32 5.00 1.98
C GLY A 316 23.83 4.84 1.73
N ASN A 317 24.61 4.72 2.81
CA ASN A 317 26.06 4.55 2.68
C ASN A 317 26.51 3.08 2.72
N ALA A 318 25.65 2.12 3.11
CA ALA A 318 26.04 0.76 3.54
C ALA A 318 26.93 0.80 4.78
N ASN A 319 26.56 1.71 5.66
CA ASN A 319 26.80 1.67 7.09
C ASN A 319 25.57 2.29 7.80
N GLY A 320 24.41 2.26 7.13
CA GLY A 320 23.12 2.75 7.59
C GLY A 320 22.97 4.26 7.58
N THR A 321 24.08 4.98 7.77
CA THR A 321 24.04 6.44 7.70
C THR A 321 23.58 6.85 6.31
N PHE A 322 22.68 7.81 6.24
CA PHE A 322 22.38 8.48 5.00
C PHE A 322 23.36 9.64 4.79
N LYS A 323 23.70 9.94 3.54
CA LYS A 323 24.36 11.20 3.20
C LYS A 323 23.34 12.31 3.51
N GLY A 324 23.77 13.38 4.18
CA GLY A 324 22.90 14.52 4.51
C GLY A 324 22.17 15.02 3.27
N PRO A 325 20.93 15.51 3.42
CA PRO A 325 19.94 15.57 2.36
C PRO A 325 20.53 16.21 1.12
N SER A 326 20.62 15.44 0.05
CA SER A 326 20.89 16.00 -1.26
C SER A 326 19.57 16.63 -1.70
N LEU A 327 19.47 17.94 -1.45
CA LEU A 327 18.27 18.73 -1.70
C LEU A 327 18.19 19.06 -3.18
N PHE A 328 17.08 18.68 -3.79
CA PHE A 328 16.82 18.98 -5.18
C PHE A 328 15.56 19.81 -5.25
N GLY A 329 15.73 21.09 -5.57
CA GLY A 329 14.62 22.04 -5.63
C GLY A 329 13.55 21.55 -6.60
N THR A 330 12.38 21.20 -6.10
CA THR A 330 11.32 20.62 -6.92
C THR A 330 10.53 21.65 -7.69
N GLY A 331 10.73 22.93 -7.37
CA GLY A 331 9.67 23.90 -7.54
C GLY A 331 8.68 23.85 -6.36
N PRO A 332 7.91 24.92 -6.14
CA PRO A 332 7.10 25.03 -4.94
C PRO A 332 5.91 24.06 -4.83
N CYS A 333 5.67 23.61 -3.59
CA CYS A 333 4.67 22.62 -3.19
C CYS A 333 4.82 21.25 -3.88
N PRO A 334 5.95 20.52 -3.73
CA PRO A 334 6.10 19.16 -4.23
C PRO A 334 5.03 18.23 -3.64
N LYS A 335 4.51 17.33 -4.47
CA LYS A 335 3.33 16.52 -4.10
C LYS A 335 3.28 15.13 -4.71
N ALA A 336 3.94 14.92 -5.84
CA ALA A 336 4.00 13.64 -6.53
C ALA A 336 5.34 13.51 -7.26
N SER A 337 5.94 12.32 -7.18
CA SER A 337 7.19 11.96 -7.83
C SER A 337 7.06 10.64 -8.57
N ALA A 338 7.55 10.57 -9.81
CA ALA A 338 7.83 9.32 -10.51
C ALA A 338 9.35 9.08 -10.48
N VAL A 339 9.78 7.87 -10.11
CA VAL A 339 11.20 7.48 -10.02
C VAL A 339 11.48 6.43 -11.08
N ALA A 340 12.38 6.73 -12.02
CA ALA A 340 12.66 5.87 -13.17
C ALA A 340 14.01 6.22 -13.84
N ASP A 341 14.51 5.35 -14.70
CA ASP A 341 15.72 5.55 -15.50
C ASP A 341 15.35 6.30 -16.80
N PHE A 342 14.99 7.59 -16.71
CA PHE A 342 14.52 8.37 -17.87
C PHE A 342 15.61 8.47 -18.93
N ASN A 343 16.83 8.63 -18.46
CA ASN A 343 17.95 9.01 -19.30
C ASN A 343 18.72 7.81 -19.90
N LYS A 344 18.55 6.59 -19.36
CA LYS A 344 19.23 5.34 -19.74
C LYS A 344 20.75 5.31 -19.56
N ASP A 345 21.32 6.20 -18.76
CA ASP A 345 22.69 6.09 -18.28
C ASP A 345 22.86 4.93 -17.30
N GLY A 346 21.74 4.40 -16.79
CA GLY A 346 21.69 3.27 -15.87
C GLY A 346 21.38 3.68 -14.44
N ASN A 347 20.79 4.84 -14.17
CA ASN A 347 20.53 5.37 -12.82
C ASN A 347 19.02 5.54 -12.53
N LEU A 348 18.63 6.01 -11.33
CA LEU A 348 17.23 6.41 -11.08
C LEU A 348 17.14 7.93 -10.99
N ASP A 349 16.51 8.53 -12.01
CA ASP A 349 16.06 9.91 -12.03
C ASP A 349 14.74 10.05 -11.24
N ALA A 350 14.36 11.27 -10.86
CA ALA A 350 13.04 11.58 -10.32
C ALA A 350 12.36 12.75 -11.07
N ALA A 351 11.16 12.52 -11.59
CA ALA A 351 10.32 13.58 -12.13
C ALA A 351 9.32 14.01 -11.05
N VAL A 352 9.27 15.30 -10.71
CA VAL A 352 8.47 15.81 -9.58
C VAL A 352 7.57 16.96 -10.00
N ALA A 353 6.30 16.85 -9.64
CA ALA A 353 5.26 17.86 -9.89
C ALA A 353 5.04 18.75 -8.65
N GLY A 354 5.13 20.07 -8.84
CA GLY A 354 4.91 21.09 -7.82
C GLY A 354 3.60 21.86 -8.04
N THR A 355 2.65 21.77 -7.11
CA THR A 355 1.32 22.37 -7.30
C THR A 355 1.31 23.90 -7.26
N CYS A 356 2.42 24.53 -6.90
CA CYS A 356 2.56 25.98 -6.82
C CYS A 356 3.53 26.57 -7.85
N ASP A 357 4.15 25.75 -8.72
CA ASP A 357 5.16 26.19 -9.71
C ASP A 357 4.57 26.45 -11.11
N SER A 358 5.33 27.14 -11.96
CA SER A 358 5.13 27.29 -13.41
C SER A 358 5.94 26.28 -14.27
N ASN A 359 6.71 25.40 -13.63
CA ASN A 359 7.40 24.26 -14.23
C ASN A 359 7.01 22.96 -13.50
N PHE A 360 7.30 21.80 -14.09
CA PHE A 360 7.72 20.64 -13.29
C PHE A 360 9.24 20.49 -13.39
N VAL A 361 9.82 19.63 -12.57
CA VAL A 361 11.23 19.28 -12.67
C VAL A 361 11.41 17.83 -13.05
N GLU A 362 12.42 17.59 -13.88
CA GLU A 362 13.13 16.32 -13.89
C GLU A 362 14.44 16.51 -13.13
N LEU A 363 14.78 15.53 -12.30
CA LEU A 363 15.89 15.58 -11.37
C LEU A 363 16.80 14.38 -11.69
N ILE A 364 17.97 14.66 -12.29
CA ILE A 364 18.73 13.64 -13.06
C ILE A 364 19.70 12.83 -12.21
N GLY A 365 19.32 11.59 -11.94
CA GLY A 365 20.07 10.61 -11.18
C GLY A 365 21.41 10.34 -11.83
N ASP A 366 22.49 10.67 -11.14
CA ASP A 366 23.85 10.57 -11.65
C ASP A 366 24.56 9.25 -11.30
N GLY A 367 23.83 8.28 -10.74
CA GLY A 367 24.41 7.03 -10.23
C GLY A 367 25.23 7.23 -8.97
N THR A 368 25.23 8.44 -8.40
CA THR A 368 25.56 8.69 -7.01
C THR A 368 24.30 8.98 -6.19
N GLY A 369 23.12 8.79 -6.82
CA GLY A 369 21.78 9.06 -6.30
C GLY A 369 21.51 10.55 -6.12
N LYS A 370 22.36 11.41 -6.70
CA LYS A 370 22.11 12.84 -6.76
C LYS A 370 21.41 13.16 -8.05
N PHE A 371 20.50 14.11 -7.95
CA PHE A 371 19.92 14.75 -9.11
C PHE A 371 20.80 15.90 -9.60
N THR A 372 21.87 15.57 -10.34
CA THR A 372 22.92 16.52 -10.77
C THR A 372 22.42 17.63 -11.66
N THR A 373 21.43 17.32 -12.50
CA THR A 373 20.75 18.29 -13.33
C THR A 373 19.32 18.43 -12.82
N ARG A 374 18.95 19.63 -12.36
CA ARG A 374 17.54 20.04 -12.34
C ARG A 374 17.22 20.48 -13.76
N ARG A 375 16.43 19.70 -14.50
CA ARG A 375 15.89 20.13 -15.79
C ARG A 375 14.51 20.74 -15.53
N ASP A 376 14.49 22.08 -15.51
CA ASP A 376 13.26 22.88 -15.44
C ASP A 376 12.47 22.74 -16.74
N PHE A 377 11.27 22.21 -16.65
CA PHE A 377 10.41 22.00 -17.80
C PHE A 377 9.13 22.81 -17.72
N SER A 378 9.20 23.96 -18.37
CA SER A 378 8.08 24.85 -18.60
C SER A 378 7.26 24.36 -19.81
N GLY A 379 5.94 24.22 -19.61
CA GLY A 379 4.98 24.13 -20.71
C GLY A 379 4.70 25.47 -21.42
N GLY A 380 5.37 26.55 -21.01
CA GLY A 380 5.03 27.93 -21.32
C GLY A 380 4.46 28.66 -20.10
N ASN A 381 3.65 29.70 -20.32
CA ASN A 381 3.03 30.50 -19.25
C ASN A 381 1.85 29.76 -18.57
N ILE A 382 2.14 28.63 -17.94
CA ILE A 382 1.19 27.68 -17.37
C ILE A 382 1.61 27.37 -15.94
N ALA A 383 0.66 27.35 -15.00
CA ALA A 383 0.93 27.16 -13.57
C ALA A 383 0.28 25.89 -13.00
N SER A 384 0.72 25.50 -11.80
CA SER A 384 0.22 24.36 -11.01
C SER A 384 0.39 23.03 -11.74
N TYR A 385 1.50 22.35 -11.44
CA TYR A 385 1.82 21.03 -11.97
C TYR A 385 1.37 19.99 -10.95
N THR A 386 0.41 19.16 -11.32
CA THR A 386 -0.41 18.38 -10.37
C THR A 386 -0.02 16.92 -10.27
N SER A 387 0.55 16.36 -11.34
CA SER A 387 0.92 14.95 -11.48
C SER A 387 1.88 14.78 -12.66
N VAL A 388 2.63 13.68 -12.66
CA VAL A 388 3.67 13.34 -13.63
C VAL A 388 3.75 11.82 -13.77
N ALA A 389 3.85 11.30 -14.99
CA ALA A 389 3.93 9.87 -15.30
C ALA A 389 5.00 9.57 -16.36
N ALA A 390 5.57 8.36 -16.29
CA ALA A 390 6.70 7.87 -17.07
C ALA A 390 6.31 6.75 -18.05
N GLY A 391 6.75 6.81 -19.32
CA GLY A 391 6.46 5.75 -20.29
C GLY A 391 6.92 6.06 -21.72
N TYR A 392 6.90 5.07 -22.62
CA TYR A 392 7.50 5.16 -23.96
C TYR A 392 6.49 5.64 -25.04
N LEU A 393 6.24 6.94 -25.12
CA LEU A 393 5.36 7.59 -26.11
C LEU A 393 5.96 7.57 -27.53
N ASP A 394 7.25 7.26 -27.68
CA ASP A 394 7.92 7.14 -28.98
C ASP A 394 8.85 5.92 -29.17
N ALA A 395 9.00 5.53 -30.44
CA ALA A 395 9.67 4.28 -30.85
C ALA A 395 11.22 4.30 -30.72
N ASP A 396 11.85 5.41 -30.34
CA ASP A 396 13.28 5.49 -30.02
C ASP A 396 13.62 4.81 -28.67
N LYS A 397 12.57 4.47 -27.91
CA LYS A 397 12.53 3.72 -26.65
C LYS A 397 12.99 4.48 -25.42
N ASN A 398 13.24 5.79 -25.41
CA ASN A 398 13.54 6.49 -24.15
C ASN A 398 12.25 6.73 -23.38
N LEU A 399 12.28 6.71 -22.05
CA LEU A 399 11.07 7.08 -21.31
C LEU A 399 10.79 8.56 -21.57
N ASP A 400 9.56 8.83 -21.97
CA ASP A 400 8.98 10.15 -22.11
C ASP A 400 8.20 10.52 -20.83
N LEU A 401 7.90 11.81 -20.67
CA LEU A 401 6.97 12.28 -19.66
C LEU A 401 5.70 12.86 -20.27
N ALA A 402 4.59 12.51 -19.63
CA ALA A 402 3.31 13.16 -19.75
C ALA A 402 3.07 13.95 -18.46
N VAL A 403 2.89 15.26 -18.57
CA VAL A 403 2.79 16.13 -17.40
C VAL A 403 1.61 17.08 -17.52
N LEU A 404 0.90 17.24 -16.41
CA LEU A 404 -0.26 18.12 -16.32
C LEU A 404 0.08 19.45 -15.69
N ALA A 405 -0.32 20.52 -16.38
CA ALA A 405 -0.18 21.89 -15.90
C ALA A 405 -1.45 22.70 -16.24
N SER A 406 -2.18 23.15 -15.22
CA SER A 406 -3.47 23.88 -15.32
C SER A 406 -4.54 23.25 -16.24
N SER A 407 -4.40 23.43 -17.55
CA SER A 407 -5.36 23.15 -18.63
C SER A 407 -4.67 22.58 -19.86
N ASN A 408 -3.45 22.07 -19.71
CA ASN A 408 -2.68 21.51 -20.82
C ASN A 408 -2.05 20.19 -20.38
N LEU A 409 -2.15 19.20 -21.27
CA LEU A 409 -1.21 18.11 -21.31
C LEU A 409 0.04 18.62 -22.02
N LEU A 410 1.17 18.40 -21.38
CA LEU A 410 2.47 18.74 -21.92
C LEU A 410 3.19 17.42 -22.20
N LEU A 411 3.45 17.16 -23.48
CA LEU A 411 4.37 16.09 -23.84
C LEU A 411 5.79 16.56 -23.75
N PHE A 412 6.56 15.72 -23.08
CA PHE A 412 7.97 15.86 -22.85
C PHE A 412 8.67 14.62 -23.40
N PRO A 413 8.93 14.54 -24.72
CA PRO A 413 9.64 13.41 -25.29
C PRO A 413 11.10 13.35 -24.83
N GLY A 414 11.49 12.22 -24.27
CA GLY A 414 12.83 11.93 -23.79
C GLY A 414 13.73 11.60 -24.97
N ASN A 415 14.83 12.32 -25.12
CA ASN A 415 15.86 11.90 -26.07
C ASN A 415 16.90 11.02 -25.35
N LYS A 416 17.92 10.52 -26.07
CA LYS A 416 18.90 9.51 -25.59
C LYS A 416 19.88 9.98 -24.50
N ASN A 417 19.56 11.07 -23.80
CA ASN A 417 20.18 11.54 -22.57
C ASN A 417 19.12 11.96 -21.52
N GLY A 418 17.90 11.42 -21.67
CA GLY A 418 16.68 11.73 -20.93
C GLY A 418 16.10 13.10 -21.18
N ALA A 419 16.89 14.06 -21.69
CA ALA A 419 16.50 15.46 -21.63
C ALA A 419 15.23 15.70 -22.44
N PHE A 420 14.17 15.95 -21.69
CA PHE A 420 12.91 16.32 -22.29
C PHE A 420 13.02 17.64 -23.05
N ARG A 421 12.08 17.84 -23.93
CA ARG A 421 11.72 19.13 -24.49
C ARG A 421 10.21 19.18 -24.54
N LEU A 422 9.60 20.36 -24.49
CA LEU A 422 8.18 20.48 -24.79
C LEU A 422 7.99 20.10 -26.27
N GLY A 423 7.64 18.84 -26.52
CA GLY A 423 7.53 18.26 -27.85
C GLY A 423 6.21 18.62 -28.50
N SER A 424 5.15 18.66 -27.69
CA SER A 424 3.84 19.19 -28.08
C SER A 424 3.04 19.61 -26.84
N THR A 425 2.42 20.79 -26.91
CA THR A 425 1.42 21.26 -25.95
C THR A 425 0.04 20.91 -26.48
N TYR A 426 -0.74 20.19 -25.68
CA TYR A 426 -2.14 19.92 -25.99
C TYR A 426 -3.02 20.65 -24.99
N SER A 427 -3.79 21.63 -25.48
CA SER A 427 -4.79 22.29 -24.66
C SER A 427 -5.96 21.34 -24.40
N ILE A 428 -6.10 20.94 -23.14
CA ILE A 428 -7.21 20.16 -22.61
C ILE A 428 -8.44 21.08 -22.60
N GLN A 429 -9.61 20.57 -23.02
CA GLN A 429 -10.86 21.33 -22.97
C GLN A 429 -11.47 21.36 -21.56
N GLY A 430 -10.73 21.91 -20.61
CA GLY A 430 -11.10 21.98 -19.20
C GLY A 430 -10.12 22.82 -18.37
N LYS A 431 -10.33 22.84 -17.05
CA LYS A 431 -9.38 23.41 -16.09
C LYS A 431 -9.11 22.43 -14.96
N GLY A 432 -7.94 22.54 -14.34
CA GLY A 432 -7.56 21.78 -13.15
C GLY A 432 -7.40 20.29 -13.41
N SER A 433 -6.75 19.88 -14.51
CA SER A 433 -6.45 18.46 -14.69
C SER A 433 -5.49 17.98 -13.58
N SER A 434 -5.74 16.79 -13.05
CA SER A 434 -5.36 16.43 -11.68
C SER A 434 -4.39 15.25 -11.58
N TRP A 435 -4.41 14.36 -12.56
CA TRP A 435 -3.62 13.14 -12.63
C TRP A 435 -3.43 12.69 -14.08
N VAL A 436 -2.30 12.06 -14.36
CA VAL A 436 -1.90 11.61 -15.70
C VAL A 436 -1.36 10.19 -15.64
N ALA A 437 -1.59 9.42 -16.70
CA ALA A 437 -1.01 8.10 -16.90
C ALA A 437 -0.55 7.93 -18.36
N ILE A 438 0.43 7.05 -18.57
CA ILE A 438 0.98 6.69 -19.89
C ILE A 438 0.83 5.18 -20.05
N ALA A 439 0.21 4.74 -21.15
CA ALA A 439 0.15 3.34 -21.55
C ALA A 439 -0.31 3.21 -23.02
N ASP A 440 -0.12 2.06 -23.67
CA ASP A 440 -0.64 1.80 -25.04
C ASP A 440 -2.16 1.55 -24.97
N LEU A 441 -2.95 2.59 -25.23
CA LEU A 441 -4.41 2.57 -25.03
C LEU A 441 -5.14 1.95 -26.24
N ASN A 442 -4.62 2.14 -27.45
CA ASN A 442 -5.22 1.63 -28.69
C ASN A 442 -4.64 0.29 -29.19
N ALA A 443 -3.58 -0.22 -28.56
CA ALA A 443 -2.88 -1.46 -28.87
C ALA A 443 -2.17 -1.50 -30.25
N ASP A 444 -1.67 -0.35 -30.75
CA ASP A 444 -0.88 -0.28 -31.99
C ASP A 444 0.66 -0.25 -31.79
N GLY A 445 1.12 -0.47 -30.56
CA GLY A 445 2.53 -0.67 -30.20
C GLY A 445 3.24 0.61 -29.76
N LYS A 446 2.50 1.61 -29.29
CA LYS A 446 2.97 2.96 -28.92
C LYS A 446 2.22 3.39 -27.67
N ASN A 447 2.89 4.03 -26.71
CA ASN A 447 2.14 4.54 -25.57
C ASN A 447 1.38 5.83 -25.95
N ASP A 448 0.12 5.85 -25.55
CA ASP A 448 -0.82 6.97 -25.61
C ASP A 448 -0.82 7.69 -24.24
N VAL A 449 -1.61 8.76 -24.11
CA VAL A 449 -1.78 9.49 -22.83
C VAL A 449 -3.25 9.71 -22.48
N VAL A 450 -3.55 9.60 -21.19
CA VAL A 450 -4.84 9.96 -20.58
C VAL A 450 -4.66 10.98 -19.46
N THR A 451 -5.60 11.94 -19.35
CA THR A 451 -5.61 12.97 -18.30
C THR A 451 -6.95 13.06 -17.55
N ALA A 452 -6.89 13.32 -16.24
CA ALA A 452 -8.04 13.42 -15.34
C ALA A 452 -8.55 14.88 -15.21
N ASP A 453 -9.47 15.31 -16.07
CA ASP A 453 -9.74 16.75 -16.28
C ASP A 453 -10.86 17.30 -15.37
N SER A 454 -10.49 17.68 -14.14
CA SER A 454 -11.46 17.85 -13.04
C SER A 454 -12.63 18.83 -13.31
N SER A 455 -12.39 19.98 -13.95
CA SER A 455 -13.45 20.99 -14.15
C SER A 455 -14.28 20.81 -15.41
N SER A 456 -13.79 20.07 -16.41
CA SER A 456 -14.58 19.69 -17.61
C SER A 456 -15.41 18.45 -17.38
N ASN A 457 -15.02 17.59 -16.44
CA ASN A 457 -15.61 16.28 -16.21
C ASN A 457 -15.43 15.44 -17.49
N THR A 458 -14.16 15.28 -17.87
CA THR A 458 -13.70 14.51 -19.03
C THR A 458 -12.43 13.74 -18.70
N VAL A 459 -12.16 12.69 -19.47
CA VAL A 459 -10.79 12.35 -19.86
C VAL A 459 -10.52 12.92 -21.24
N SER A 460 -9.32 13.46 -21.44
CA SER A 460 -8.76 13.71 -22.76
C SER A 460 -7.86 12.53 -23.10
N VAL A 461 -8.22 11.78 -24.14
CA VAL A 461 -7.46 10.63 -24.65
C VAL A 461 -6.66 11.09 -25.84
N PHE A 462 -5.37 10.80 -25.81
CA PHE A 462 -4.43 11.28 -26.79
C PHE A 462 -3.67 10.12 -27.42
N LEU A 463 -4.08 9.73 -28.63
CA LEU A 463 -3.42 8.65 -29.37
C LEU A 463 -2.03 9.09 -29.85
N GLY A 464 -1.01 8.35 -29.48
CA GLY A 464 0.38 8.53 -29.87
C GLY A 464 0.59 8.18 -31.35
N ASN A 465 1.24 9.10 -32.06
CA ASN A 465 1.75 8.82 -33.40
C ASN A 465 3.06 8.01 -33.37
N GLY A 466 3.60 7.70 -32.17
CA GLY A 466 4.82 6.89 -31.97
C GLY A 466 6.12 7.65 -32.28
N ASN A 467 6.03 8.98 -32.33
CA ASN A 467 7.08 9.91 -32.73
C ASN A 467 7.16 11.15 -31.79
N GLY A 468 6.71 10.99 -30.54
CA GLY A 468 6.68 12.05 -29.54
C GLY A 468 5.56 13.07 -29.72
N THR A 469 4.65 12.84 -30.68
CA THR A 469 3.43 13.63 -30.88
C THR A 469 2.19 12.76 -30.72
N LEU A 470 1.13 13.37 -30.23
CA LEU A 470 -0.22 12.82 -30.15
C LEU A 470 -1.08 13.38 -31.29
N GLN A 471 -2.16 12.66 -31.61
CA GLN A 471 -3.25 13.14 -32.45
C GLN A 471 -4.05 14.24 -31.70
N THR A 472 -5.03 14.85 -32.39
CA THR A 472 -6.03 15.66 -31.69
C THR A 472 -6.78 14.79 -30.68
N PRO A 473 -6.97 15.21 -29.42
CA PRO A 473 -7.63 14.37 -28.44
C PRO A 473 -9.08 14.12 -28.81
N ASP A 474 -9.49 12.86 -28.69
CA ASP A 474 -10.89 12.56 -28.44
C ASP A 474 -11.17 12.77 -26.95
N THR A 475 -12.10 13.67 -26.65
CA THR A 475 -12.51 13.97 -25.28
C THR A 475 -13.75 13.16 -24.94
N TYR A 476 -13.65 12.31 -23.92
CA TYR A 476 -14.76 11.51 -23.43
C TYR A 476 -15.22 12.04 -22.08
N ALA A 477 -16.53 12.17 -21.89
CA ALA A 477 -17.10 12.66 -20.64
C ALA A 477 -16.80 11.71 -19.46
N THR A 478 -16.85 12.25 -18.24
CA THR A 478 -16.77 11.52 -16.97
C THR A 478 -17.76 12.10 -15.96
N GLY A 479 -17.90 11.41 -14.84
CA GLY A 479 -18.36 11.97 -13.58
C GLY A 479 -17.50 13.14 -13.11
N LYS A 480 -17.98 13.84 -12.08
CA LYS A 480 -17.48 15.20 -11.77
C LYS A 480 -16.21 15.20 -10.92
N GLY A 481 -15.26 16.04 -11.32
CA GLY A 481 -14.00 16.22 -10.60
C GLY A 481 -13.07 15.00 -10.57
N PRO A 482 -12.76 14.34 -11.71
CA PRO A 482 -11.68 13.35 -11.78
C PRO A 482 -10.38 13.89 -11.16
N ALA A 483 -9.82 13.14 -10.21
CA ALA A 483 -8.73 13.50 -9.30
C ALA A 483 -7.53 12.53 -9.33
N PHE A 484 -7.73 11.38 -9.97
CA PHE A 484 -6.78 10.30 -10.24
C PHE A 484 -7.21 9.65 -11.56
N VAL A 485 -6.27 9.10 -12.33
CA VAL A 485 -6.56 8.21 -13.47
C VAL A 485 -5.56 7.08 -13.53
N THR A 486 -6.02 5.88 -13.90
CA THR A 486 -5.14 4.81 -14.39
C THR A 486 -5.65 4.30 -15.73
N ALA A 487 -4.72 3.75 -16.51
CA ALA A 487 -5.00 2.90 -17.66
C ALA A 487 -4.75 1.45 -17.26
N VAL A 488 -5.67 0.54 -17.60
CA VAL A 488 -5.56 -0.89 -17.29
C VAL A 488 -6.55 -1.68 -18.16
N ASP A 489 -6.21 -2.89 -18.59
CA ASP A 489 -7.14 -3.76 -19.34
C ASP A 489 -8.21 -4.29 -18.36
N VAL A 490 -9.48 -3.91 -18.55
CA VAL A 490 -10.64 -4.29 -17.70
C VAL A 490 -11.52 -5.35 -18.41
N ASN A 491 -11.19 -5.71 -19.65
CA ASN A 491 -12.04 -6.50 -20.53
C ASN A 491 -11.35 -7.71 -21.20
N GLY A 492 -10.06 -7.93 -20.90
CA GLY A 492 -9.25 -9.03 -21.39
C GLY A 492 -8.99 -8.99 -22.90
N ASP A 493 -9.38 -7.93 -23.61
CA ASP A 493 -9.34 -7.84 -25.07
C ASP A 493 -7.98 -7.38 -25.63
N GLY A 494 -7.05 -7.04 -24.74
CA GLY A 494 -5.69 -6.60 -25.06
C GLY A 494 -5.54 -5.10 -25.31
N LYS A 495 -6.57 -4.29 -24.98
CA LYS A 495 -6.53 -2.82 -24.99
C LYS A 495 -6.74 -2.30 -23.58
N LEU A 496 -6.22 -1.11 -23.30
CA LEU A 496 -6.29 -0.54 -21.95
C LEU A 496 -7.52 0.36 -21.81
N ASP A 497 -8.39 -0.03 -20.89
CA ASP A 497 -9.54 0.76 -20.46
C ASP A 497 -9.10 1.83 -19.44
N LEU A 498 -10.00 2.80 -19.17
CA LEU A 498 -9.68 4.00 -18.41
C LEU A 498 -10.56 4.16 -17.18
N LEU A 499 -9.93 4.36 -16.02
CA LEU A 499 -10.59 4.57 -14.73
C LEU A 499 -10.22 5.92 -14.11
N THR A 500 -11.21 6.77 -13.77
CA THR A 500 -10.95 8.07 -13.10
C THR A 500 -11.65 8.23 -11.75
N ALA A 501 -10.93 8.52 -10.66
CA ALA A 501 -11.56 8.76 -9.35
C ALA A 501 -12.15 10.17 -9.24
N ASN A 502 -13.48 10.29 -9.24
CA ASN A 502 -14.24 11.54 -9.40
C ASN A 502 -14.67 12.15 -8.05
N THR A 503 -13.76 12.90 -7.44
CA THR A 503 -13.91 13.50 -6.09
C THR A 503 -15.00 14.58 -5.95
N THR A 504 -15.65 15.05 -7.01
CA THR A 504 -16.76 16.03 -6.90
C THR A 504 -18.13 15.40 -7.14
N ALA A 505 -18.21 14.30 -7.90
CA ALA A 505 -19.42 13.48 -7.99
C ALA A 505 -19.51 12.42 -6.88
N ASN A 506 -18.38 12.11 -6.23
CA ASN A 506 -18.18 10.87 -5.50
C ASN A 506 -18.50 9.67 -6.42
N SER A 507 -17.83 9.61 -7.57
CA SER A 507 -17.86 8.45 -8.46
C SER A 507 -16.45 8.00 -8.82
N PHE A 508 -16.31 6.92 -9.57
CA PHE A 508 -15.29 6.85 -10.61
C PHE A 508 -15.98 6.66 -11.95
N SER A 509 -15.31 7.00 -13.05
CA SER A 509 -15.79 6.67 -14.40
C SER A 509 -14.97 5.56 -15.01
N LEU A 510 -15.65 4.67 -15.72
CA LEU A 510 -15.05 3.70 -16.62
C LEU A 510 -15.33 4.10 -18.06
N LEU A 511 -14.33 4.00 -18.93
CA LEU A 511 -14.46 4.16 -20.36
C LEU A 511 -13.78 2.98 -21.06
N LEU A 512 -14.49 2.35 -21.99
CA LEU A 512 -14.03 1.12 -22.64
C LEU A 512 -13.55 1.33 -24.06
N ALA A 513 -12.41 0.73 -24.41
CA ALA A 513 -11.82 0.76 -25.73
C ALA A 513 -12.80 0.20 -26.78
N SER A 514 -13.03 0.96 -27.85
CA SER A 514 -14.05 0.66 -28.84
C SER A 514 -13.65 1.21 -30.21
N GLY A 515 -13.28 0.30 -31.13
CA GLY A 515 -12.72 0.67 -32.43
C GLY A 515 -11.33 1.28 -32.28
N SER A 516 -11.21 2.59 -32.50
CA SER A 516 -9.96 3.36 -32.37
C SER A 516 -10.09 4.48 -31.33
N GLY A 517 -10.95 4.30 -30.33
CA GLY A 517 -11.27 5.31 -29.32
C GLY A 517 -12.05 4.66 -28.18
N TYR A 518 -12.90 5.42 -27.48
CA TYR A 518 -13.65 4.93 -26.33
C TYR A 518 -15.17 5.02 -26.51
N SER A 519 -15.85 4.09 -25.83
CA SER A 519 -17.30 4.07 -25.63
C SER A 519 -17.78 5.21 -24.71
N ALA A 520 -19.09 5.41 -24.63
CA ALA A 520 -19.67 6.37 -23.70
C ALA A 520 -19.42 5.91 -22.25
N HIS A 521 -18.82 6.78 -21.43
CA HIS A 521 -18.49 6.44 -20.05
C HIS A 521 -19.69 5.95 -19.24
N MET A 522 -19.40 5.10 -18.27
CA MET A 522 -20.32 4.72 -17.21
C MET A 522 -19.79 5.25 -15.89
N ASP A 523 -20.69 5.79 -15.07
CA ASP A 523 -20.38 6.42 -13.80
C ASP A 523 -20.79 5.52 -12.63
N TYR A 524 -19.86 5.33 -11.69
CA TYR A 524 -19.95 4.39 -10.59
C TYR A 524 -19.76 5.12 -9.27
N THR A 525 -20.84 5.40 -8.54
CA THR A 525 -20.85 6.26 -7.35
C THR A 525 -20.08 5.66 -6.16
N VAL A 526 -18.82 6.07 -5.96
CA VAL A 526 -17.94 5.69 -4.83
C VAL A 526 -18.19 6.54 -3.58
N ALA A 527 -17.35 6.34 -2.57
CA ALA A 527 -17.33 7.16 -1.37
C ALA A 527 -15.86 7.50 -0.99
N PHE A 528 -15.63 8.56 -0.22
CA PHE A 528 -14.55 9.52 -0.56
C PHE A 528 -13.20 9.27 0.13
N SER A 529 -12.25 8.56 -0.49
CA SER A 529 -10.82 8.61 -0.11
C SER A 529 -9.91 8.70 -1.34
N ARG A 530 -8.59 8.76 -1.11
CA ARG A 530 -7.54 8.90 -2.13
C ARG A 530 -6.85 7.58 -2.50
N GLN A 531 -7.27 6.47 -1.88
CA GLN A 531 -6.71 5.14 -2.05
C GLN A 531 -7.59 4.28 -2.96
N LEU A 532 -6.94 3.67 -3.94
CA LEU A 532 -7.45 2.61 -4.82
C LEU A 532 -6.51 1.41 -4.72
N ALA A 533 -6.97 0.22 -5.10
CA ALA A 533 -6.15 -0.96 -5.31
C ALA A 533 -6.68 -1.81 -6.49
N PHE A 534 -5.78 -2.60 -7.09
CA PHE A 534 -5.94 -3.23 -8.41
C PHE A 534 -5.30 -4.62 -8.49
N GLY A 535 -5.74 -5.39 -9.47
CA GLY A 535 -5.46 -6.82 -9.64
C GLY A 535 -6.72 -7.57 -10.11
N ASP A 536 -6.58 -8.86 -10.39
CA ASP A 536 -7.68 -9.76 -10.75
C ASP A 536 -8.02 -10.62 -9.52
N PHE A 537 -9.25 -10.48 -9.02
CA PHE A 537 -9.51 -10.56 -7.59
C PHE A 537 -10.36 -11.76 -7.13
N ASN A 538 -11.27 -12.31 -7.94
CA ASN A 538 -11.65 -13.72 -7.84
C ASN A 538 -11.15 -14.57 -9.02
N ARG A 539 -10.40 -13.99 -9.99
CA ARG A 539 -9.37 -14.63 -10.85
C ARG A 539 -9.73 -15.14 -12.28
N ASP A 540 -10.48 -14.41 -13.13
CA ASP A 540 -10.83 -14.83 -14.52
C ASP A 540 -9.88 -14.34 -15.62
N GLY A 541 -9.02 -13.38 -15.32
CA GLY A 541 -8.30 -12.58 -16.30
C GLY A 541 -8.99 -11.26 -16.67
N GLU A 542 -10.14 -10.94 -16.05
CA GLU A 542 -10.81 -9.64 -16.18
C GLU A 542 -10.41 -8.77 -14.97
N LEU A 543 -9.81 -7.60 -15.20
CA LEU A 543 -9.32 -6.80 -14.08
C LEU A 543 -10.44 -5.99 -13.39
N ASP A 544 -10.48 -6.10 -12.07
CA ASP A 544 -11.43 -5.43 -11.19
C ASP A 544 -10.83 -4.14 -10.54
N LEU A 545 -11.61 -3.45 -9.71
CA LEU A 545 -11.17 -2.30 -8.90
C LEU A 545 -11.66 -2.38 -7.44
N ILE A 546 -10.88 -1.86 -6.48
CA ILE A 546 -11.44 -1.22 -5.27
C ILE A 546 -11.07 0.26 -5.12
N SER A 547 -11.97 1.02 -4.49
CA SER A 547 -11.77 2.34 -3.89
C SER A 547 -12.05 2.32 -2.38
N ALA A 548 -11.42 3.17 -1.57
CA ALA A 548 -11.71 3.36 -0.14
C ALA A 548 -12.39 4.73 0.15
N GLY A 549 -13.08 4.92 1.29
CA GLY A 549 -13.87 6.13 1.61
C GLY A 549 -13.80 6.71 3.04
N LYS A 550 -13.82 8.05 3.21
CA LYS A 550 -13.81 8.79 4.50
C LYS A 550 -15.17 8.97 5.17
N ASP A 551 -16.21 8.85 4.38
CA ASP A 551 -17.61 8.68 4.79
C ASP A 551 -17.89 7.25 5.25
N GLY A 552 -16.96 6.31 5.00
CA GLY A 552 -17.12 4.92 5.36
C GLY A 552 -17.69 4.02 4.28
N SER A 553 -17.46 4.30 3.01
CA SER A 553 -17.68 3.30 1.97
C SER A 553 -16.45 3.17 1.08
N ALA A 554 -15.82 2.00 1.18
CA ALA A 554 -15.01 1.48 0.10
C ALA A 554 -15.96 0.87 -0.92
N GLN A 555 -15.57 0.72 -2.19
CA GLN A 555 -16.45 0.15 -3.20
C GLN A 555 -15.65 -0.69 -4.20
N VAL A 556 -16.10 -1.93 -4.40
CA VAL A 556 -15.52 -2.92 -5.32
C VAL A 556 -16.34 -2.98 -6.59
N PHE A 557 -15.63 -3.11 -7.72
CA PHE A 557 -16.20 -3.04 -9.05
C PHE A 557 -15.67 -4.15 -9.93
N LEU A 558 -16.64 -4.87 -10.49
CA LEU A 558 -16.44 -6.20 -11.03
C LEU A 558 -16.40 -6.13 -12.53
N GLY A 559 -15.30 -6.55 -13.17
CA GLY A 559 -15.22 -6.72 -14.60
C GLY A 559 -16.37 -7.59 -15.13
N LYS A 560 -16.53 -7.65 -16.45
CA LYS A 560 -17.53 -8.50 -17.10
C LYS A 560 -17.03 -9.20 -18.36
N GLY A 561 -15.79 -8.95 -18.81
CA GLY A 561 -15.31 -9.34 -20.14
C GLY A 561 -15.98 -8.62 -21.32
N ASP A 562 -17.07 -7.89 -21.09
CA ASP A 562 -17.50 -6.77 -21.96
C ASP A 562 -16.90 -5.43 -21.50
N GLY A 563 -15.96 -5.47 -20.55
CA GLY A 563 -15.33 -4.35 -19.87
C GLY A 563 -16.22 -3.59 -18.89
N THR A 564 -17.55 -3.66 -19.04
CA THR A 564 -18.43 -2.83 -18.24
C THR A 564 -18.40 -3.29 -16.79
N PHE A 565 -18.02 -2.44 -15.83
CA PHE A 565 -18.10 -2.87 -14.43
C PHE A 565 -19.55 -3.20 -14.05
N SER A 566 -19.73 -4.24 -13.24
CA SER A 566 -21.00 -4.51 -12.57
C SER A 566 -21.37 -3.35 -11.64
N ALA A 567 -22.67 -3.21 -11.33
CA ALA A 567 -23.12 -2.22 -10.36
C ALA A 567 -22.36 -2.41 -9.03
N ALA A 568 -21.97 -1.29 -8.43
CA ALA A 568 -21.08 -1.26 -7.27
C ALA A 568 -21.40 -2.33 -6.23
N VAL A 569 -20.42 -3.17 -5.90
CA VAL A 569 -20.45 -3.83 -4.60
C VAL A 569 -20.04 -2.75 -3.60
N THR A 570 -21.00 -1.97 -3.11
CA THR A 570 -20.72 -0.90 -2.15
C THR A 570 -20.30 -1.52 -0.81
N LEU A 571 -19.03 -1.34 -0.48
CA LEU A 571 -18.38 -1.95 0.66
C LEU A 571 -18.44 -1.01 1.86
N ASN A 572 -19.63 -0.90 2.47
CA ASN A 572 -19.79 -0.10 3.68
C ASN A 572 -18.77 -0.54 4.74
N VAL A 573 -17.84 0.37 5.04
CA VAL A 573 -16.78 0.30 6.05
C VAL A 573 -17.18 1.10 7.30
N GLY A 574 -18.14 2.03 7.24
CA GLY A 574 -18.62 2.84 8.36
C GLY A 574 -17.86 4.16 8.55
N PRO A 575 -18.44 5.19 9.20
CA PRO A 575 -17.93 6.57 9.13
C PRO A 575 -16.51 6.80 9.66
N THR A 576 -15.74 7.62 8.92
CA THR A 576 -14.32 8.03 9.05
C THR A 576 -13.33 7.32 8.09
N SER A 577 -12.05 7.73 8.09
CA SER A 577 -11.06 7.55 6.99
C SER A 577 -10.68 6.11 6.71
N ALA A 578 -11.09 5.56 5.55
CA ALA A 578 -10.65 4.24 5.12
C ALA A 578 -9.30 4.19 4.39
N SER A 579 -8.58 3.09 4.65
CA SER A 579 -7.32 2.69 4.04
C SER A 579 -7.47 1.32 3.34
N VAL A 580 -6.53 1.00 2.44
CA VAL A 580 -6.46 -0.28 1.70
C VAL A 580 -5.01 -0.77 1.59
N ALA A 581 -4.82 -2.09 1.56
CA ALA A 581 -3.61 -2.79 1.14
C ALA A 581 -3.98 -4.11 0.41
N VAL A 582 -3.01 -4.81 -0.19
CA VAL A 582 -3.25 -5.96 -1.10
C VAL A 582 -2.21 -7.05 -0.85
N GLY A 583 -2.57 -8.31 -1.03
CA GLY A 583 -1.62 -9.45 -1.03
C GLY A 583 -2.24 -10.70 -1.64
N ASP A 584 -1.49 -11.81 -1.68
CA ASP A 584 -2.03 -13.17 -1.85
C ASP A 584 -2.44 -13.68 -0.47
N LEU A 585 -3.58 -13.18 -0.01
CA LEU A 585 -4.19 -13.40 1.29
C LEU A 585 -5.07 -14.67 1.28
N ASN A 586 -4.84 -15.59 0.34
CA ASN A 586 -5.27 -16.98 0.41
C ASN A 586 -4.27 -17.98 -0.21
N ASN A 587 -3.02 -17.58 -0.51
CA ASN A 587 -1.91 -18.39 -1.07
C ASN A 587 -2.24 -19.20 -2.35
N ASP A 588 -3.41 -19.00 -2.96
CA ASP A 588 -3.81 -19.79 -4.14
C ASP A 588 -3.16 -19.28 -5.44
N GLY A 589 -2.29 -18.26 -5.32
CA GLY A 589 -1.43 -17.68 -6.35
C GLY A 589 -1.89 -16.32 -6.86
N LYS A 590 -2.89 -15.68 -6.22
CA LYS A 590 -3.65 -14.56 -6.78
C LYS A 590 -4.11 -13.57 -5.69
N LEU A 591 -4.66 -12.41 -6.07
CA LEU A 591 -4.67 -11.22 -5.18
C LEU A 591 -6.01 -10.89 -4.50
N ASP A 592 -5.88 -10.29 -3.31
CA ASP A 592 -6.90 -10.10 -2.29
C ASP A 592 -6.63 -8.81 -1.45
N LEU A 593 -7.60 -8.31 -0.67
CA LEU A 593 -7.57 -6.96 -0.08
C LEU A 593 -7.65 -6.83 1.44
N ALA A 594 -6.66 -6.18 2.04
CA ALA A 594 -6.84 -5.46 3.29
C ALA A 594 -7.66 -4.17 3.12
N LEU A 595 -8.74 -3.96 3.88
CA LEU A 595 -9.34 -2.64 4.14
C LEU A 595 -9.41 -2.35 5.64
N THR A 596 -9.29 -1.07 5.99
CA THR A 596 -9.51 -0.54 7.34
C THR A 596 -10.27 0.78 7.28
N ASN A 597 -10.76 1.27 8.42
CA ASN A 597 -10.96 2.69 8.72
C ASN A 597 -11.13 2.87 10.23
N ASN A 598 -11.36 4.10 10.72
CA ASN A 598 -11.67 4.34 12.14
C ASN A 598 -13.15 4.11 12.53
N LYS A 599 -13.99 3.66 11.59
CA LYS A 599 -14.90 2.52 11.76
C LYS A 599 -14.28 1.19 11.34
N SER A 600 -14.82 0.46 10.36
CA SER A 600 -14.54 -0.95 10.08
C SER A 600 -13.34 -1.33 9.17
N ALA A 601 -12.86 -2.55 9.36
CA ALA A 601 -11.91 -3.27 8.57
C ALA A 601 -12.62 -4.50 8.02
N LEU A 602 -12.23 -4.89 6.81
CA LEU A 602 -12.87 -5.89 5.97
C LEU A 602 -11.84 -6.44 4.98
N ILE A 603 -11.92 -7.72 4.57
CA ILE A 603 -11.03 -8.26 3.52
C ILE A 603 -11.80 -9.03 2.46
N TYR A 604 -11.27 -8.92 1.24
CA TYR A 604 -11.88 -9.30 -0.03
C TYR A 604 -10.84 -10.12 -0.76
N THR A 605 -10.89 -11.43 -0.52
CA THR A 605 -10.36 -12.40 -1.47
C THR A 605 -11.34 -12.55 -2.66
#